data_AF-A0A367YF15-F1
#
_entry.id   AF-A0A367YF15-F1
#
_cell.length_a   1.000
_cell.length_b   1.000
_cell.length_c   1.000
_cell.angle_alpha   90.00
_cell.angle_beta   90.00
_cell.angle_gamma   90.00
#
_symmetry.space_group_name_H-M   'P 1'
#
loop_
_entity.id
_entity.type
_entity.pdbx_description
1 polymer ?
#
loop_
_entity_poly.entity_id
_entity_poly.type
_entity_poly.pdbx_seq_one_letter_code
_entity_poly.pdbx_strand_id
1 'polypeptide(L)' 'MSNTKSIKRFLTYPKMNPKRIIELQQHYQTTPKPLWLRGKQSALVVYPFYALFTVATIIPLYYTGRAVAGLKDE' A
#
# COMPACT_ATOMS: atom_id res chain seq x y z
N MET A 1 34.56 20.26 9.99
CA MET A 1 33.74 20.35 11.22
C MET A 1 32.25 20.33 10.84
N SER A 2 31.66 19.16 10.55
CA SER A 2 30.23 19.01 10.22
C SER A 2 29.82 17.52 10.17
N ASN A 3 29.59 16.88 11.31
CA ASN A 3 28.80 15.62 11.32
C ASN A 3 28.21 15.24 12.70
N THR A 4 28.64 15.90 13.78
CA THR A 4 28.13 15.61 15.13
C THR A 4 26.69 16.07 15.37
N LYS A 5 26.19 17.05 14.59
CA LYS A 5 24.78 17.52 14.66
C LYS A 5 23.77 16.55 14.03
N SER A 6 24.19 15.74 13.06
CA SER A 6 23.30 14.77 12.40
C SER A 6 23.04 13.57 13.30
N ILE A 7 24.10 13.06 13.93
CA ILE A 7 24.05 11.91 14.85
C ILE A 7 23.28 12.26 16.13
N LYS A 8 23.45 13.48 16.69
CA LYS A 8 22.69 13.92 17.86
C LYS A 8 21.17 13.98 17.61
N ARG A 9 20.74 14.31 16.38
CA ARG A 9 19.32 14.37 16.00
C ARG A 9 18.67 12.99 15.92
N PHE A 10 19.44 11.97 15.55
CA PHE A 10 18.99 10.57 15.53
C PHE A 10 18.78 10.00 16.94
N LEU A 11 19.55 10.50 17.91
CA LEU A 11 19.49 10.07 19.32
C LEU A 11 18.38 10.75 20.15
N THR A 12 17.65 11.72 19.58
CA THR A 12 16.58 12.48 20.28
C THR A 12 15.16 12.07 19.91
N TYR A 13 14.96 11.16 18.94
CA TYR A 13 13.62 10.67 18.61
C TYR A 13 13.11 9.72 19.71
N PRO A 14 11.83 9.81 20.12
CA PRO A 14 11.23 8.89 21.07
C PRO A 14 11.49 7.45 20.61
N LYS A 15 11.98 6.62 21.53
CA LYS A 15 12.51 5.26 21.28
C LYS A 15 11.46 4.37 20.60
N MET A 16 11.33 4.45 19.28
CA MET A 16 10.88 3.32 18.50
C MET A 16 11.87 2.18 18.78
N ASN A 17 11.36 1.00 19.14
CA ASN A 17 12.23 -0.15 19.43
C ASN A 17 13.14 -0.40 18.21
N PRO A 18 14.45 -0.07 18.29
CA PRO A 18 15.31 -0.02 17.11
C PRO A 18 15.46 -1.39 16.47
N LYS A 19 15.33 -2.45 17.27
CA LYS A 19 15.33 -3.84 16.79
C LYS A 19 14.20 -4.09 15.78
N ARG A 20 12.98 -3.63 16.08
CA ARG A 20 11.82 -3.79 15.20
C ARG A 20 12.00 -3.05 13.88
N ILE A 21 12.62 -1.86 13.89
CA ILE A 21 12.89 -1.10 12.66
C ILE A 21 13.89 -1.85 11.79
N ILE A 22 14.98 -2.35 12.38
CA ILE A 22 16.01 -3.10 11.65
C ILE A 22 15.44 -4.39 11.07
N GLU A 23 14.64 -5.14 11.84
CA GLU A 23 13.95 -6.34 11.37
C GLU A 23 13.02 -6.05 10.19
N LEU A 24 12.25 -4.95 10.25
CA LEU A 24 11.41 -4.53 9.13
C LEU A 24 12.26 -4.13 7.93
N GLN A 25 13.33 -3.35 8.12
CA GLN A 25 14.22 -2.96 7.04
C GLN A 25 14.82 -4.17 6.33
N GLN A 26 15.33 -5.14 7.09
CA GLN A 26 15.83 -6.40 6.53
C GLN A 26 14.72 -7.15 5.77
N HIS A 27 13.54 -7.31 6.36
CA HIS A 27 12.40 -8.00 5.73
C HIS A 27 11.97 -7.34 4.41
N TYR A 28 11.90 -6.00 4.37
CA TYR A 28 11.50 -5.25 3.17
C TYR A 28 12.59 -5.24 2.08
N GLN A 29 13.86 -5.38 2.45
CA GLN A 29 15.00 -5.42 1.52
C GLN A 29 15.26 -6.82 0.95
N THR A 30 15.01 -7.89 1.71
CA THR A 30 15.27 -9.27 1.27
C THR A 30 14.11 -9.88 0.46
N THR A 31 12.88 -9.41 0.66
CA THR A 31 11.69 -10.02 0.06
C THR A 31 11.50 -9.55 -1.41
N PRO A 32 11.44 -10.47 -2.40
CA PRO A 32 11.29 -10.12 -3.82
C PRO A 32 9.87 -9.70 -4.23
N LYS A 33 8.91 -9.66 -3.29
CA LYS A 33 7.52 -9.22 -3.55
C LYS A 33 7.47 -7.72 -3.89
N PRO A 34 6.42 -7.21 -4.55
CA PRO A 34 6.25 -5.77 -4.71
C PRO A 34 5.96 -5.11 -3.36
N LEU A 35 6.35 -3.84 -3.22
CA LEU A 35 6.36 -3.13 -1.93
C LEU A 35 5.01 -3.17 -1.19
N TRP A 36 3.90 -3.03 -1.92
CA TRP A 36 2.54 -3.03 -1.38
C TRP A 36 2.06 -4.41 -0.88
N LEU A 37 2.77 -5.50 -1.18
CA LEU A 37 2.48 -6.87 -0.73
C LEU A 37 3.55 -7.43 0.23
N ARG A 38 4.57 -6.63 0.59
CA ARG A 38 5.66 -7.09 1.46
C ARG A 38 5.27 -7.21 2.94
N GLY A 39 4.27 -6.46 3.39
CA GLY A 39 3.83 -6.49 4.79
C GLY A 39 3.10 -7.78 5.15
N LYS A 40 3.26 -8.28 6.38
CA LYS A 40 2.56 -9.50 6.86
C LYS A 40 1.03 -9.42 6.72
N GLN A 41 0.44 -8.25 6.99
CA GLN A 41 -1.00 -8.01 6.90
C GLN A 41 -1.42 -7.37 5.58
N SER A 42 -0.49 -7.09 4.67
CA SER A 42 -0.79 -6.37 3.43
C SER A 42 -1.77 -7.12 2.54
N ALA A 43 -1.65 -8.45 2.45
CA ALA A 43 -2.55 -9.30 1.68
C ALA A 43 -4.03 -9.13 2.11
N LEU A 44 -4.29 -9.07 3.42
CA LEU A 44 -5.65 -8.95 3.95
C LEU A 44 -6.31 -7.60 3.64
N VAL A 45 -5.52 -6.58 3.27
CA VAL A 45 -6.03 -5.26 2.89
C VAL A 45 -6.12 -5.15 1.37
N VAL A 46 -5.10 -5.62 0.67
CA VAL A 46 -4.96 -5.46 -0.79
C VAL A 46 -5.99 -6.29 -1.55
N TYR A 47 -6.25 -7.54 -1.14
CA TYR A 47 -7.23 -8.38 -1.82
C TYR A 47 -8.67 -7.84 -1.77
N PRO A 48 -9.24 -7.49 -0.61
CA PRO A 48 -10.59 -6.92 -0.59
C PRO A 48 -10.66 -5.54 -1.26
N PHE A 49 -9.59 -4.74 -1.19
CA PHE A 49 -9.53 -3.48 -1.93
C PHE A 49 -9.69 -3.70 -3.44
N TYR A 50 -8.93 -4.63 -4.03
CA TYR A 50 -9.05 -4.93 -5.45
C TYR A 50 -10.42 -5.53 -5.81
N ALA A 51 -11.02 -6.34 -4.93
CA ALA A 51 -12.37 -6.88 -5.15
C ALA A 51 -13.42 -5.76 -5.22
N LEU A 52 -13.36 -4.79 -4.32
CA LEU A 52 -14.28 -3.64 -4.35
C LEU A 52 -14.02 -2.74 -5.55
N PHE A 53 -12.75 -2.51 -5.90
CA PHE A 53 -12.36 -1.68 -7.03
C PHE A 53 -12.85 -2.26 -8.37
N THR A 54 -12.78 -3.57 -8.57
CA THR A 54 -13.29 -4.21 -9.81
C THR A 54 -14.80 -4.09 -9.92
N VAL A 55 -15.54 -4.32 -8.84
CA VAL A 55 -17.00 -4.14 -8.83
C VAL A 55 -17.37 -2.68 -9.12
N ALA A 56 -16.71 -1.73 -8.44
CA ALA A 56 -16.95 -0.31 -8.61
C ALA A 56 -16.64 0.21 -10.02
N THR A 57 -15.74 -0.45 -10.77
CA THR A 57 -15.39 -0.07 -12.14
C THR A 57 -16.23 -0.79 -13.19
N ILE A 58 -16.57 -2.07 -12.99
CA ILE A 58 -17.37 -2.85 -13.95
C ILE A 58 -18.80 -2.32 -14.04
N ILE A 59 -19.43 -1.96 -12.92
CA ILE A 59 -20.82 -1.45 -12.89
C ILE A 59 -20.98 -0.21 -13.80
N PRO A 60 -20.22 0.88 -13.64
CA PRO A 60 -20.36 2.05 -14.51
C PRO A 60 -19.99 1.75 -15.95
N LEU A 61 -19.00 0.90 -16.22
CA LEU A 61 -18.68 0.48 -17.59
C LEU A 61 -19.85 -0.27 -18.25
N TYR A 62 -20.51 -1.15 -17.52
CA TYR A 62 -21.68 -1.89 -17.99
C TYR A 62 -22.84 -0.95 -18.35
N TYR A 63 -23.21 -0.04 -17.44
CA TYR A 63 -24.28 0.92 -17.70
C TYR A 63 -23.91 1.95 -18.78
N THR A 64 -22.65 2.35 -18.86
CA THR A 64 -22.16 3.23 -19.92
C THR A 64 -22.23 2.53 -21.28
N GLY A 65 -21.81 1.27 -21.37
CA GLY A 65 -21.92 0.47 -22.60
C GLY A 65 -23.36 0.34 -23.07
N ARG A 66 -24.28 0.11 -22.13
CA ARG A 66 -25.72 0.10 -22.42
C ARG A 66 -26.26 1.46 -22.86
N ALA A 67 -25.82 2.54 -22.23
CA ALA A 67 -26.21 3.90 -22.61
C ALA A 67 -25.74 4.23 -24.03
N VAL A 68 -24.51 3.85 -24.39
CA VAL A 68 -23.98 4.00 -25.76
C VAL A 68 -24.76 3.15 -26.77
N ALA A 69 -25.16 1.94 -26.39
CA ALA A 69 -25.98 1.06 -27.23
C ALA A 69 -27.46 1.50 -27.33
N GLY A 70 -27.87 2.56 -26.63
CA GLY A 70 -29.26 3.02 -26.60
C GLY A 70 -30.23 2.07 -25.89
N LEU A 71 -29.70 1.08 -25.15
CA LEU A 71 -30.48 0.09 -24.41
C LEU A 71 -30.96 0.71 -23.10
N LYS A 72 -32.08 1.43 -23.18
CA LYS A 72 -32.76 1.98 -22.01
C LYS A 72 -33.15 0.83 -21.08
N ASP A 73 -32.89 1.00 -19.78
CA ASP A 73 -33.60 0.21 -18.78
C ASP A 73 -35.09 0.57 -18.93
N GLU A 74 -35.93 -0.45 -19.06
CA GLU A 74 -37.38 -0.30 -19.24
C GLU A 74 -37.99 0.71 -18.25
#